data_AF-A0A955XLA5-F1
#
_entry.id   AF-A0A955XLA5-F1
#
_cell.length_a   1.000
_cell.length_b   1.000
_cell.length_c   1.000
_cell.angle_alpha   90.00
_cell.angle_beta   90.00
_cell.angle_gamma   90.00
#
_symmetry.space_group_name_H-M   'P 1'
#
loop_
_entity.id
_entity.type
_entity.pdbx_description
1 polymer ?
#
loop_
_entity_poly.entity_id
_entity_poly.type
_entity_poly.pdbx_seq_one_letter_code
_entity_poly.pdbx_strand_id
1 'polypeptide(L)'
;MARNDDVLDGLYPAIVTSNKDPLDMGRVKVRFPWLDDEEQSHWARLVQPYAGNQRGLFFMPEVGDEVLVAFELGDVHQPLVIGATWNGEDEPPEPGDPDGSNHHKVIETRSGHKLHFDDTPGAESIQLNDSSLNNILRWDSKENSLTITAKTGDIHVEAPQGTISLLAKDVVMTASNNASRTVGGDEKTTVGKDAVEACGTSKTWTASSKLTGTAKVVSLSASGSMSMGGGSASVKTTQQKESKIVVQGPTQDTCGKLDLKADFVYEKADVRTWTIADAKLHAPQVSLDASAAVTVQTGMFDVKAKASFSMLGETVILQSGNVTVKSGQVSFNSKTEPPPGPGVSNKLAVKAFRGGMKVGGI
;
A
#
# COMPACT_ATOMS: atom_id res chain seq x y z
N MET A 1 -73.21 31.83 -41.19
CA MET A 1 -72.31 30.76 -40.72
C MET A 1 -72.80 30.36 -39.34
N ALA A 2 -73.42 29.18 -39.22
CA ALA A 2 -73.85 28.67 -37.93
C ALA A 2 -72.61 28.38 -37.08
N ARG A 3 -72.59 28.89 -35.84
CA ARG A 3 -71.64 28.46 -34.84
C ARG A 3 -72.00 27.01 -34.55
N ASN A 4 -71.10 26.08 -34.82
CA ASN A 4 -71.30 24.68 -34.50
C ASN A 4 -71.10 24.58 -32.98
N ASP A 5 -72.16 24.29 -32.24
CA ASP A 5 -72.15 24.31 -30.77
C ASP A 5 -71.35 23.14 -30.14
N ASP A 6 -70.77 22.27 -30.98
CA ASP A 6 -69.95 21.10 -30.60
C ASP A 6 -68.43 21.36 -30.63
N VAL A 7 -67.99 22.60 -30.84
CA VAL A 7 -66.55 22.93 -30.85
C VAL A 7 -66.10 23.31 -29.44
N LEU A 8 -65.30 22.44 -28.82
CA LEU A 8 -64.66 22.70 -27.53
C LEU A 8 -63.39 23.54 -27.73
N ASP A 9 -63.58 24.86 -27.80
CA ASP A 9 -62.52 25.86 -27.92
C ASP A 9 -61.93 26.23 -26.55
N GLY A 10 -61.15 25.32 -25.96
CA GLY A 10 -60.60 25.56 -24.62
C GLY A 10 -59.61 24.51 -24.13
N LEU A 11 -59.16 24.71 -22.89
CA LEU A 11 -58.34 23.78 -22.14
C LEU A 11 -59.17 23.20 -21.00
N TYR A 12 -59.11 21.89 -20.85
CA TYR A 12 -60.06 21.12 -20.07
C TYR A 12 -59.30 20.26 -19.06
N PRO A 13 -59.43 20.53 -17.74
CA PRO A 13 -58.88 19.66 -16.71
C PRO A 13 -59.49 18.26 -16.82
N ALA A 14 -58.65 17.24 -16.76
CA ALA A 14 -59.05 15.85 -16.89
C ALA A 14 -58.18 14.97 -15.98
N ILE A 15 -58.73 13.85 -15.54
CA ILE A 15 -58.01 12.90 -14.69
C ILE A 15 -57.58 11.70 -15.52
N VAL A 16 -56.31 11.32 -15.44
CA VAL A 16 -55.79 10.17 -16.16
C VAL A 16 -56.42 8.88 -15.62
N THR A 17 -57.04 8.10 -16.51
CA THR A 17 -57.69 6.83 -16.17
C THR A 17 -56.91 5.60 -16.63
N SER A 18 -56.07 5.76 -17.66
CA SER A 18 -55.22 4.67 -18.14
C SER A 18 -54.00 5.18 -18.88
N ASN A 19 -52.86 4.52 -18.68
CA ASN A 19 -51.63 4.72 -19.43
C ASN A 19 -51.21 3.46 -20.22
N LYS A 20 -52.11 2.49 -20.36
CA LYS A 20 -51.87 1.21 -21.05
C LYS A 20 -52.25 1.29 -22.53
N ASP A 21 -51.53 2.12 -23.29
CA ASP A 21 -51.79 2.34 -24.71
C ASP A 21 -51.60 1.03 -25.53
N PRO A 22 -52.64 0.49 -26.18
CA PRO A 22 -52.54 -0.75 -26.96
C PRO A 22 -51.66 -0.66 -28.20
N LEU A 23 -51.27 0.55 -28.62
CA LEU A 23 -50.37 0.78 -29.76
C LEU A 23 -48.96 1.23 -29.34
N ASP A 24 -48.66 1.26 -28.04
CA ASP A 24 -47.35 1.67 -27.49
C ASP A 24 -46.87 3.05 -27.99
N MET A 25 -47.79 4.00 -28.22
CA MET A 25 -47.47 5.33 -28.72
C MET A 25 -47.23 6.36 -27.60
N GLY A 26 -47.23 5.94 -26.33
CA GLY A 26 -47.07 6.83 -25.18
C GLY A 26 -48.26 7.76 -24.95
N ARG A 27 -49.48 7.27 -25.20
CA ARG A 27 -50.74 8.00 -25.00
C ARG A 27 -51.40 7.63 -23.68
N VAL A 28 -52.30 8.49 -23.22
CA VAL A 28 -53.13 8.23 -22.03
C VAL A 28 -54.62 8.32 -22.37
N LYS A 29 -55.46 7.65 -21.59
CA LYS A 29 -56.89 7.94 -21.51
C LYS A 29 -57.15 8.83 -20.30
N VAL A 30 -58.12 9.72 -20.45
CA VAL A 30 -58.56 10.59 -19.37
C VAL A 30 -60.08 10.50 -19.20
N ARG A 31 -60.57 10.92 -18.03
CA ARG A 31 -61.97 11.27 -17.80
C ARG A 31 -62.09 12.75 -17.51
N PHE A 32 -63.20 13.35 -17.91
CA PHE A 32 -63.47 14.76 -17.63
C PHE A 32 -64.41 14.86 -16.42
N PRO A 33 -64.09 15.65 -15.38
CA PRO A 33 -64.89 15.70 -14.15
C PRO A 33 -66.36 16.15 -14.31
N TRP A 34 -66.71 16.77 -15.44
CA TRP A 34 -68.09 17.18 -15.76
C TRP A 34 -68.87 16.14 -16.59
N LEU A 35 -68.26 15.00 -16.92
CA LEU A 35 -68.92 13.86 -17.54
C LEU A 35 -69.14 12.75 -16.51
N ASP A 36 -69.95 11.75 -16.86
CA ASP A 36 -70.14 10.57 -16.02
C ASP A 36 -68.82 9.79 -15.87
N ASP A 37 -68.60 9.17 -14.70
CA ASP A 37 -67.34 8.49 -14.38
C ASP A 37 -67.03 7.28 -15.29
N GLU A 38 -68.04 6.75 -15.97
CA GLU A 38 -67.90 5.67 -16.95
C GLU A 38 -67.42 6.19 -18.32
N GLU A 39 -67.54 7.49 -18.59
CA GLU A 39 -67.12 8.10 -19.85
C GLU A 39 -65.61 8.40 -19.86
N GLN A 40 -64.94 7.90 -20.90
CA GLN A 40 -63.51 8.09 -21.10
C GLN A 40 -63.23 8.67 -22.48
N SER A 41 -62.17 9.47 -22.56
CA SER A 41 -61.69 10.01 -23.83
C SER A 41 -61.19 8.91 -24.78
N HIS A 42 -61.01 9.28 -26.05
CA HIS A 42 -60.07 8.58 -26.93
C HIS A 42 -58.63 8.69 -26.38
N TRP A 43 -57.72 7.87 -26.90
CA TRP A 43 -56.31 7.92 -26.52
C TRP A 43 -55.69 9.28 -26.88
N ALA A 44 -55.32 10.03 -25.85
CA ALA A 44 -54.76 11.36 -25.95
C ALA A 44 -53.25 11.33 -26.12
N ARG A 45 -52.74 12.07 -27.11
CA ARG A 45 -51.28 12.27 -27.28
C ARG A 45 -50.77 13.24 -26.22
N LEU A 46 -49.53 13.05 -25.79
CA LEU A 46 -48.86 13.95 -24.85
C LEU A 46 -48.00 14.95 -25.62
N VAL A 47 -48.22 16.24 -25.40
CA VAL A 47 -47.27 17.29 -25.81
C VAL A 47 -46.05 17.21 -24.90
N GLN A 48 -44.87 17.13 -25.50
CA GLN A 48 -43.60 17.09 -24.79
C GLN A 48 -42.76 18.29 -25.21
N PRO A 49 -41.94 18.88 -24.32
CA PRO A 49 -41.09 20.03 -24.69
C PRO A 49 -40.10 19.69 -25.82
N TYR A 50 -39.71 18.43 -25.96
CA TYR A 50 -38.93 17.91 -27.08
C TYR A 50 -39.33 16.47 -27.40
N ALA A 51 -39.75 16.21 -28.64
CA ALA A 51 -40.09 14.87 -29.12
C ALA A 51 -39.65 14.69 -30.59
N GLY A 52 -39.15 13.50 -30.91
CA GLY A 52 -38.79 13.09 -32.26
C GLY A 52 -38.58 11.58 -32.33
N ASN A 53 -38.21 11.06 -33.51
CA ASN A 53 -37.99 9.62 -33.68
C ASN A 53 -36.97 9.06 -32.67
N GLN A 54 -37.46 8.25 -31.72
CA GLN A 54 -36.72 7.59 -30.63
C GLN A 54 -35.87 8.53 -29.74
N ARG A 55 -36.32 9.78 -29.54
CA ARG A 55 -35.64 10.75 -28.66
C ARG A 55 -36.63 11.78 -28.13
N GLY A 56 -36.37 12.31 -26.94
CA GLY A 56 -37.20 13.36 -26.35
C GLY A 56 -37.19 13.34 -24.83
N LEU A 57 -38.06 14.17 -24.26
CA LEU A 57 -38.48 14.06 -22.86
C LEU A 57 -39.68 13.11 -22.80
N PHE A 58 -39.61 12.13 -21.90
CA PHE A 58 -40.68 11.15 -21.71
C PHE A 58 -41.07 11.10 -20.24
N PHE A 59 -41.96 12.00 -19.86
CA PHE A 59 -42.65 11.99 -18.57
C PHE A 59 -44.13 11.76 -18.85
N MET A 60 -44.56 10.51 -18.63
CA MET A 60 -45.95 10.13 -18.79
C MET A 60 -46.68 10.30 -17.44
N PRO A 61 -47.81 11.02 -17.41
CA PRO A 61 -48.63 11.12 -16.21
C PRO A 61 -49.08 9.75 -15.67
N GLU A 62 -49.23 9.66 -14.36
CA GLU A 62 -49.70 8.46 -13.68
C GLU A 62 -51.24 8.41 -13.69
N VAL A 63 -51.80 7.22 -13.48
CA VAL A 63 -53.26 7.09 -13.32
C VAL A 63 -53.68 7.77 -12.01
N GLY A 64 -54.62 8.71 -12.12
CA GLY A 64 -55.04 9.58 -11.02
C GLY A 64 -54.57 11.01 -11.17
N ASP A 65 -53.48 11.26 -11.91
CA ASP A 65 -52.94 12.62 -12.08
C ASP A 65 -53.90 13.52 -12.86
N GLU A 66 -53.96 14.78 -12.46
CA GLU A 66 -54.67 15.82 -13.20
C GLU A 66 -53.82 16.35 -14.36
N VAL A 67 -54.42 16.35 -15.55
CA VAL A 67 -53.84 16.83 -16.79
C VAL A 67 -54.73 17.86 -17.46
N LEU A 68 -54.12 18.71 -18.26
CA LEU A 68 -54.82 19.71 -19.06
C LEU A 68 -54.91 19.23 -20.51
N VAL A 69 -56.13 19.14 -21.03
CA VAL A 69 -56.42 18.60 -22.36
C VAL A 69 -56.91 19.69 -23.30
N ALA A 70 -56.36 19.71 -24.51
CA ALA A 70 -56.85 20.46 -25.65
C ALA A 70 -57.39 19.48 -26.70
N PHE A 71 -58.22 19.95 -27.63
CA PHE A 71 -58.77 19.14 -28.71
C PHE A 71 -58.28 19.67 -30.06
N GLU A 72 -57.67 18.80 -30.87
CA GLU A 72 -57.13 19.20 -32.18
C GLU A 72 -58.24 19.73 -33.09
N LEU A 73 -58.12 21.00 -33.52
CA LEU A 73 -59.15 21.71 -34.30
C LEU A 73 -60.54 21.71 -33.62
N GLY A 74 -60.59 21.54 -32.29
CA GLY A 74 -61.82 21.44 -31.51
C GLY A 74 -62.55 20.08 -31.59
N ASP A 75 -61.94 19.06 -32.20
CA ASP A 75 -62.51 17.71 -32.31
C ASP A 75 -62.31 16.91 -31.00
N VAL A 76 -63.40 16.62 -30.30
CA VAL A 76 -63.41 15.86 -29.04
C VAL A 76 -62.82 14.45 -29.16
N HIS A 77 -62.79 13.89 -30.37
CA HIS A 77 -62.20 12.58 -30.64
C HIS A 77 -60.68 12.63 -30.83
N GLN A 78 -60.08 13.82 -30.87
CA GLN A 78 -58.63 14.04 -31.00
C GLN A 78 -58.06 14.81 -29.79
N PRO A 79 -58.10 14.21 -28.59
CA PRO A 79 -57.57 14.85 -27.38
C PRO A 79 -56.03 14.88 -27.39
N LEU A 80 -55.47 16.00 -26.93
CA LEU A 80 -54.05 16.20 -26.66
C LEU A 80 -53.89 16.69 -25.22
N VAL A 81 -53.11 15.96 -24.43
CA VAL A 81 -52.64 16.46 -23.15
C VAL A 81 -51.52 17.47 -23.41
N ILE A 82 -51.70 18.70 -22.96
CA ILE A 82 -50.73 19.78 -23.15
C ILE A 82 -49.83 20.02 -21.92
N GLY A 83 -50.17 19.42 -20.78
CA GLY A 83 -49.43 19.53 -19.53
C GLY A 83 -50.19 18.89 -18.36
N ALA A 84 -49.59 18.95 -17.17
CA ALA A 84 -50.18 18.53 -15.91
C ALA A 84 -50.21 19.69 -14.91
N THR A 85 -51.15 19.65 -13.97
CA THR A 85 -51.34 20.69 -12.96
C THR A 85 -51.46 20.06 -11.57
N TRP A 86 -50.84 20.71 -10.59
CA TRP A 86 -51.17 20.47 -9.18
C TRP A 86 -52.51 21.14 -8.87
N ASN A 87 -53.35 20.47 -8.09
CA ASN A 87 -54.75 20.82 -7.91
C ASN A 87 -55.15 21.05 -6.44
N GLY A 88 -54.17 21.02 -5.53
CA GLY A 88 -54.38 21.21 -4.09
C GLY A 88 -54.71 19.94 -3.32
N GLU A 89 -55.06 18.84 -4.01
CA GLU A 89 -54.93 17.48 -3.46
C GLU A 89 -53.55 16.92 -3.79
N ASP A 90 -53.16 17.02 -5.06
CA ASP A 90 -51.78 16.79 -5.51
C ASP A 90 -50.97 18.07 -5.32
N GLU A 91 -49.88 17.96 -4.56
CA GLU A 91 -49.00 19.06 -4.20
C GLU A 91 -47.72 19.08 -5.06
N PRO A 92 -47.10 20.27 -5.27
CA PRO A 92 -45.76 20.33 -5.85
C PRO A 92 -44.74 19.56 -4.99
N PRO A 93 -43.64 19.05 -5.59
CA PRO A 93 -42.65 18.23 -4.90
C PRO A 93 -42.04 18.89 -3.66
N GLU A 94 -41.95 20.21 -3.66
CA GLU A 94 -41.49 21.02 -2.53
C GLU A 94 -42.36 22.28 -2.41
N PRO A 95 -42.59 22.79 -1.19
CA PRO A 95 -43.24 24.08 -1.00
C PRO A 95 -42.37 25.20 -1.58
N GLY A 96 -43.01 26.25 -2.07
CA GLY A 96 -42.28 27.46 -2.46
C GLY A 96 -41.64 28.16 -1.26
N ASP A 97 -40.59 28.94 -1.53
CA ASP A 97 -39.92 29.70 -0.47
C ASP A 97 -40.89 30.69 0.20
N PRO A 98 -40.94 30.75 1.54
CA PRO A 98 -41.86 31.64 2.25
C PRO A 98 -41.70 33.13 1.92
N ASP A 99 -40.51 33.54 1.48
CA ASP A 99 -40.20 34.91 1.08
C ASP A 99 -40.39 35.16 -0.43
N GLY A 100 -40.80 34.14 -1.20
CA GLY A 100 -41.03 34.20 -2.64
C GLY A 100 -39.76 34.23 -3.49
N SER A 101 -38.59 33.94 -2.90
CA SER A 101 -37.31 33.98 -3.59
C SER A 101 -37.15 32.93 -4.69
N ASN A 102 -37.83 31.78 -4.56
CA ASN A 102 -37.86 30.72 -5.55
C ASN A 102 -36.45 30.20 -5.88
N HIS A 103 -35.67 29.86 -4.86
CA HIS A 103 -34.32 29.32 -4.98
C HIS A 103 -34.29 27.86 -5.41
N HIS A 104 -35.35 27.09 -5.13
CA HIS A 104 -35.38 25.65 -5.40
C HIS A 104 -35.98 25.33 -6.79
N LYS A 105 -35.33 24.44 -7.54
CA LYS A 105 -35.86 23.86 -8.79
C LYS A 105 -35.71 22.34 -8.73
N VAL A 106 -36.81 21.62 -8.90
CA VAL A 106 -36.85 20.18 -8.66
C VAL A 106 -37.45 19.46 -9.86
N ILE A 107 -36.79 18.38 -10.28
CA ILE A 107 -37.42 17.30 -11.05
C ILE A 107 -37.49 16.10 -10.11
N GLU A 108 -38.71 15.69 -9.76
CA GLU A 108 -38.96 14.56 -8.87
C GLU A 108 -39.88 13.55 -9.56
N THR A 109 -39.54 12.26 -9.44
CA THR A 109 -40.34 11.16 -9.95
C THR A 109 -41.27 10.62 -8.86
N ARG A 110 -42.32 9.88 -9.23
CA ARG A 110 -43.27 9.26 -8.27
C ARG A 110 -42.59 8.49 -7.13
N SER A 111 -41.46 7.84 -7.40
CA SER A 111 -40.74 7.05 -6.39
C SER A 111 -39.86 7.90 -5.46
N GLY A 112 -39.73 9.20 -5.70
CA GLY A 112 -38.91 10.12 -4.90
C GLY A 112 -37.47 10.33 -5.41
N HIS A 113 -37.11 9.84 -6.61
CA HIS A 113 -35.81 10.19 -7.21
C HIS A 113 -35.82 11.65 -7.63
N LYS A 114 -34.75 12.39 -7.29
CA LYS A 114 -34.73 13.85 -7.34
C LYS A 114 -33.48 14.39 -8.03
N LEU A 115 -33.66 15.27 -9.00
CA LEU A 115 -32.66 16.24 -9.45
C LEU A 115 -33.05 17.62 -8.91
N HIS A 116 -32.21 18.19 -8.07
CA HIS A 116 -32.48 19.43 -7.35
C HIS A 116 -31.39 20.47 -7.66
N PHE A 117 -31.84 21.69 -7.98
CA PHE A 117 -31.02 22.88 -8.08
C PHE A 117 -31.41 23.83 -6.95
N ASP A 118 -30.41 24.33 -6.24
CA ASP A 118 -30.56 25.34 -5.21
C ASP A 118 -29.80 26.59 -5.66
N ASP A 119 -30.53 27.67 -5.91
CA ASP A 119 -30.02 28.99 -6.32
C ASP A 119 -29.91 29.96 -5.14
N THR A 120 -29.91 29.47 -3.89
CA THR A 120 -29.73 30.30 -2.70
C THR A 120 -28.36 30.99 -2.76
N PRO A 121 -28.29 32.34 -2.70
CA PRO A 121 -27.05 33.08 -2.85
C PRO A 121 -25.97 32.65 -1.85
N GLY A 122 -24.81 32.21 -2.34
CA GLY A 122 -23.69 31.74 -1.51
C GLY A 122 -23.86 30.34 -0.92
N ALA A 123 -24.85 29.58 -1.39
CA ALA A 123 -25.11 28.17 -1.06
C ALA A 123 -25.53 27.35 -2.30
N GLU A 124 -25.24 27.86 -3.51
CA GLU A 124 -25.75 27.32 -4.75
C GLU A 124 -25.26 25.89 -4.99
N SER A 125 -26.15 25.00 -5.41
CA SER A 125 -25.80 23.58 -5.60
C SER A 125 -26.67 22.84 -6.59
N ILE A 126 -26.13 21.72 -7.09
CA ILE A 126 -26.85 20.75 -7.91
C ILE A 126 -26.76 19.40 -7.19
N GLN A 127 -27.87 18.67 -7.12
CA GLN A 127 -27.90 17.39 -6.43
C GLN A 127 -28.79 16.37 -7.15
N LEU A 128 -28.26 15.18 -7.37
CA LEU A 128 -29.01 14.01 -7.83
C LEU A 128 -29.08 12.99 -6.69
N ASN A 129 -30.30 12.60 -6.34
CA ASN A 129 -30.59 11.66 -5.25
C ASN A 129 -31.42 10.48 -5.71
N ASP A 130 -31.15 9.33 -5.09
CA ASP A 130 -32.13 8.26 -5.05
C ASP A 130 -33.27 8.57 -4.07
N SER A 131 -34.33 7.76 -4.12
CA SER A 131 -35.50 7.93 -3.25
C SER A 131 -35.18 7.79 -1.76
N SER A 132 -34.09 7.11 -1.40
CA SER A 132 -33.67 6.96 -0.01
C SER A 132 -32.85 8.14 0.52
N LEU A 133 -32.43 9.06 -0.35
CA LEU A 133 -31.52 10.17 -0.04
C LEU A 133 -30.19 9.71 0.61
N ASN A 134 -29.80 8.46 0.34
CA ASN A 134 -28.54 7.87 0.82
C ASN A 134 -27.49 7.78 -0.29
N ASN A 135 -27.93 7.78 -1.54
CA ASN A 135 -27.06 7.79 -2.71
C ASN A 135 -27.13 9.18 -3.35
N ILE A 136 -26.04 9.93 -3.26
CA ILE A 136 -25.99 11.37 -3.56
C ILE A 136 -24.83 11.67 -4.50
N LEU A 137 -25.13 12.37 -5.59
CA LEU A 137 -24.15 13.07 -6.42
C LEU A 137 -24.42 14.57 -6.29
N ARG A 138 -23.47 15.32 -5.71
CA ARG A 138 -23.66 16.74 -5.36
C ARG A 138 -22.52 17.60 -5.87
N TRP A 139 -22.87 18.69 -6.55
CA TRP A 139 -22.00 19.81 -6.85
C TRP A 139 -22.30 20.95 -5.88
N ASP A 140 -21.28 21.44 -5.19
CA ASP A 140 -21.37 22.57 -4.27
C ASP A 140 -20.59 23.75 -4.84
N SER A 141 -21.30 24.83 -5.20
CA SER A 141 -20.70 25.97 -5.90
C SER A 141 -19.89 26.85 -4.95
N LYS A 142 -20.29 26.92 -3.69
CA LYS A 142 -19.59 27.70 -2.65
C LYS A 142 -18.24 27.09 -2.33
N GLU A 143 -18.22 25.78 -2.09
CA GLU A 143 -17.00 25.04 -1.78
C GLU A 143 -16.22 24.64 -3.05
N ASN A 144 -16.81 24.87 -4.23
CA ASN A 144 -16.29 24.45 -5.54
C ASN A 144 -15.89 22.96 -5.54
N SER A 145 -16.83 22.10 -5.13
CA SER A 145 -16.58 20.68 -4.88
C SER A 145 -17.63 19.76 -5.52
N LEU A 146 -17.22 18.51 -5.79
CA LEU A 146 -18.07 17.43 -6.26
C LEU A 146 -17.97 16.25 -5.30
N THR A 147 -19.10 15.75 -4.83
CA THR A 147 -19.18 14.62 -3.89
C THR A 147 -20.03 13.49 -4.45
N ILE A 148 -19.54 12.25 -4.29
CA ILE A 148 -20.28 11.01 -4.56
C ILE A 148 -20.38 10.25 -3.26
N THR A 149 -21.59 9.99 -2.79
CA THR A 149 -21.85 9.30 -1.51
C THR A 149 -22.80 8.13 -1.72
N ALA A 150 -22.47 6.97 -1.15
CA ALA A 150 -23.40 5.89 -0.86
C ALA A 150 -23.31 5.59 0.64
N LYS A 151 -24.35 5.91 1.43
CA LYS A 151 -24.26 5.82 2.89
C LYS A 151 -24.32 4.38 3.42
N THR A 152 -24.97 3.48 2.72
CA THR A 152 -25.25 2.10 3.18
C THR A 152 -24.79 1.02 2.22
N GLY A 153 -24.47 1.37 0.97
CA GLY A 153 -24.08 0.44 -0.08
C GLY A 153 -22.68 0.73 -0.65
N ASP A 154 -22.34 0.00 -1.71
CA ASP A 154 -21.04 0.07 -2.36
C ASP A 154 -21.04 1.06 -3.53
N ILE A 155 -19.84 1.59 -3.83
CA ILE A 155 -19.58 2.34 -5.07
C ILE A 155 -18.69 1.47 -5.96
N HIS A 156 -19.22 1.05 -7.11
CA HIS A 156 -18.47 0.30 -8.12
C HIS A 156 -18.05 1.22 -9.28
N VAL A 157 -16.77 1.18 -9.64
CA VAL A 157 -16.21 1.93 -10.77
C VAL A 157 -15.45 0.94 -11.65
N GLU A 158 -15.94 0.71 -12.87
CA GLU A 158 -15.41 -0.31 -13.77
C GLU A 158 -15.10 0.26 -15.16
N ALA A 159 -13.96 -0.16 -15.71
CA ALA A 159 -13.58 0.10 -17.10
C ALA A 159 -12.92 -1.15 -17.70
N PRO A 160 -13.68 -2.24 -18.00
CA PRO A 160 -13.12 -3.56 -18.30
C PRO A 160 -12.16 -3.61 -19.50
N GLN A 161 -12.25 -2.64 -20.41
CA GLN A 161 -11.41 -2.52 -21.61
C GLN A 161 -10.65 -1.18 -21.64
N GLY A 162 -10.66 -0.43 -20.54
CA GLY A 162 -10.17 0.94 -20.49
C GLY A 162 -9.29 1.22 -19.28
N THR A 163 -9.02 2.51 -19.07
CA THR A 163 -8.18 3.00 -17.98
C THR A 163 -8.97 3.97 -17.12
N ILE A 164 -8.87 3.83 -15.79
CA ILE A 164 -9.31 4.83 -14.82
C ILE A 164 -8.08 5.63 -14.39
N SER A 165 -8.09 6.94 -14.62
CA SER A 165 -6.99 7.85 -14.26
C SER A 165 -7.40 8.80 -13.15
N LEU A 166 -6.56 8.93 -12.12
CA LEU A 166 -6.75 9.85 -11.00
C LEU A 166 -5.60 10.86 -10.98
N LEU A 167 -5.87 12.11 -11.33
CA LEU A 167 -4.91 13.21 -11.32
C LEU A 167 -5.39 14.29 -10.36
N ALA A 168 -4.61 14.53 -9.31
CA ALA A 168 -4.89 15.56 -8.32
C ALA A 168 -3.58 16.12 -7.75
N LYS A 169 -3.66 17.29 -7.11
CA LYS A 169 -2.54 17.83 -6.32
C LYS A 169 -2.22 16.92 -5.13
N ASP A 170 -3.26 16.47 -4.43
CA ASP A 170 -3.20 15.61 -3.26
C ASP A 170 -4.24 14.48 -3.41
N VAL A 171 -3.88 13.25 -3.02
CA VAL A 171 -4.78 12.09 -3.00
C VAL A 171 -4.75 11.47 -1.60
N VAL A 172 -5.92 11.35 -0.96
CA VAL A 172 -6.08 10.75 0.36
C VAL A 172 -7.00 9.54 0.25
N MET A 173 -6.57 8.40 0.78
CA MET A 173 -7.33 7.15 0.77
C MET A 173 -7.43 6.60 2.18
N THR A 174 -8.66 6.39 2.66
CA THR A 174 -8.93 5.89 4.01
C THR A 174 -9.90 4.72 3.94
N ALA A 175 -9.55 3.60 4.59
CA ALA A 175 -10.43 2.47 4.82
C ALA A 175 -10.46 2.17 6.32
N SER A 176 -11.65 2.08 6.91
CA SER A 176 -11.82 1.85 8.36
C SER A 176 -11.63 0.38 8.76
N ASN A 177 -11.86 -0.54 7.83
CA ASN A 177 -11.72 -1.97 8.06
C ASN A 177 -10.57 -2.55 7.24
N ASN A 178 -10.76 -2.77 5.94
CA ASN A 178 -9.77 -3.39 5.07
C ASN A 178 -9.58 -2.60 3.79
N ALA A 179 -8.34 -2.56 3.29
CA ALA A 179 -8.00 -2.18 1.93
C ALA A 179 -7.31 -3.36 1.25
N SER A 180 -7.73 -3.70 0.03
CA SER A 180 -7.11 -4.75 -0.77
C SER A 180 -6.79 -4.21 -2.15
N ARG A 181 -5.66 -4.65 -2.72
CA ARG A 181 -5.22 -4.23 -4.05
C ARG A 181 -4.60 -5.40 -4.78
N THR A 182 -5.06 -5.65 -5.99
CA THR A 182 -4.58 -6.72 -6.85
C THR A 182 -4.24 -6.14 -8.21
N VAL A 183 -3.05 -6.46 -8.72
CA VAL A 183 -2.58 -6.05 -10.04
C VAL A 183 -2.16 -7.32 -10.77
N GLY A 184 -2.79 -7.60 -11.92
CA GLY A 184 -2.51 -8.81 -12.70
C GLY A 184 -1.22 -8.74 -13.53
N GLY A 185 -0.73 -7.52 -13.80
CA GLY A 185 0.53 -7.25 -14.50
C GLY A 185 1.53 -6.53 -13.59
N ASP A 186 2.23 -5.54 -14.13
CA ASP A 186 3.24 -4.78 -13.40
C ASP A 186 2.63 -3.65 -12.56
N GLU A 187 3.15 -3.46 -11.36
CA GLU A 187 2.93 -2.27 -10.55
C GLU A 187 4.20 -1.41 -10.52
N LYS A 188 4.04 -0.11 -10.74
CA LYS A 188 5.10 0.88 -10.56
C LYS A 188 4.65 2.01 -9.64
N THR A 189 5.38 2.19 -8.55
CA THR A 189 5.21 3.30 -7.62
C THR A 189 6.44 4.20 -7.68
N THR A 190 6.25 5.51 -7.83
CA THR A 190 7.34 6.50 -7.85
C THR A 190 6.99 7.59 -6.85
N VAL A 191 7.86 7.80 -5.87
CA VAL A 191 7.71 8.81 -4.82
C VAL A 191 8.88 9.79 -4.95
N GLY A 192 8.59 11.07 -5.15
CA GLY A 192 9.62 12.08 -5.41
C GLY A 192 10.43 12.50 -4.17
N LYS A 193 9.93 12.18 -2.98
CA LYS A 193 10.57 12.46 -1.68
C LYS A 193 10.51 11.20 -0.80
N ASP A 194 9.85 11.28 0.35
CA ASP A 194 9.82 10.20 1.34
C ASP A 194 8.62 9.27 1.12
N ALA A 195 8.88 7.97 1.18
CA ALA A 195 7.86 6.93 1.28
C ALA A 195 7.91 6.32 2.68
N VAL A 196 6.83 6.50 3.45
CA VAL A 196 6.73 6.01 4.83
C VAL A 196 5.60 5.00 4.92
N GLU A 197 5.89 3.84 5.48
CA GLU A 197 4.90 2.79 5.72
C GLU A 197 5.02 2.30 7.16
N ALA A 198 3.93 2.43 7.92
CA ALA A 198 3.83 1.97 9.30
C ALA A 198 2.73 0.91 9.42
N CYS A 199 3.03 -0.20 10.11
CA CYS A 199 2.09 -1.29 10.35
C CYS A 199 1.99 -1.58 11.86
N GLY A 200 0.77 -1.81 12.36
CA GLY A 200 0.55 -2.10 13.78
C GLY A 200 1.00 -3.50 14.21
N THR A 201 0.94 -4.48 13.31
CA THR A 201 1.21 -5.89 13.64
C THR A 201 2.32 -6.50 12.80
N SER A 202 2.17 -6.56 11.48
CA SER A 202 3.18 -7.17 10.61
C SER A 202 3.15 -6.57 9.21
N LYS A 203 4.29 -6.65 8.53
CA LYS A 203 4.45 -6.32 7.12
C LYS A 203 5.34 -7.37 6.46
N THR A 204 4.83 -7.98 5.39
CA THR A 204 5.47 -9.11 4.71
C THR A 204 5.77 -8.74 3.27
N TRP A 205 7.01 -8.99 2.83
CA TRP A 205 7.44 -8.81 1.45
C TRP A 205 7.81 -10.16 0.86
N THR A 206 7.04 -10.62 -0.11
CA THR A 206 7.26 -11.92 -0.77
C THR A 206 7.53 -11.70 -2.25
N ALA A 207 8.62 -12.28 -2.74
CA ALA A 207 8.91 -12.34 -4.17
C ALA A 207 9.43 -13.74 -4.52
N SER A 208 8.83 -14.39 -5.51
CA SER A 208 9.17 -15.77 -5.89
C SER A 208 10.60 -15.91 -6.43
N SER A 209 11.12 -14.86 -7.06
CA SER A 209 12.43 -14.89 -7.73
C SER A 209 13.45 -13.99 -7.04
N LYS A 210 13.13 -12.71 -6.86
CA LYS A 210 14.10 -11.71 -6.40
C LYS A 210 13.42 -10.56 -5.68
N LEU A 211 13.99 -10.14 -4.55
CA LEU A 211 13.71 -8.88 -3.89
C LEU A 211 14.99 -8.03 -3.90
N THR A 212 14.91 -6.80 -4.39
CA THR A 212 16.07 -5.87 -4.47
C THR A 212 15.74 -4.54 -3.85
N GLY A 213 16.67 -4.03 -3.04
CA GLY A 213 16.68 -2.64 -2.60
C GLY A 213 18.03 -2.01 -2.92
N THR A 214 18.00 -0.78 -3.44
CA THR A 214 19.19 0.02 -3.70
C THR A 214 19.02 1.35 -2.98
N ALA A 215 19.94 1.67 -2.07
CA ALA A 215 19.97 2.94 -1.37
C ALA A 215 21.42 3.30 -1.03
N LYS A 216 21.68 4.57 -0.74
CA LYS A 216 22.98 5.01 -0.20
C LYS A 216 23.23 4.42 1.19
N VAL A 217 22.17 4.29 2.00
CA VAL A 217 22.19 3.72 3.36
C VAL A 217 20.95 2.84 3.51
N VAL A 218 21.14 1.64 4.05
CA VAL A 218 20.04 0.75 4.48
C VAL A 218 20.19 0.51 5.98
N SER A 219 19.22 0.94 6.76
CA SER A 219 19.16 0.73 8.22
C SER A 219 17.99 -0.17 8.57
N LEU A 220 18.27 -1.30 9.21
CA LEU A 220 17.28 -2.25 9.70
C LEU A 220 17.52 -2.47 11.20
N SER A 221 16.46 -2.39 11.99
CA SER A 221 16.49 -2.65 13.42
C SER A 221 15.30 -3.51 13.83
N ALA A 222 15.53 -4.48 14.70
CA ALA A 222 14.48 -5.24 15.36
C ALA A 222 14.75 -5.24 16.87
N SER A 223 13.71 -5.02 17.68
CA SER A 223 13.81 -5.08 19.13
C SER A 223 13.92 -6.51 19.67
N GLY A 224 13.36 -7.49 18.94
CA GLY A 224 13.42 -8.91 19.28
C GLY A 224 14.58 -9.62 18.60
N SER A 225 14.41 -10.01 17.34
CA SER A 225 15.45 -10.69 16.55
C SER A 225 15.37 -10.32 15.08
N MET A 226 16.53 -10.38 14.39
CA MET A 226 16.61 -10.36 12.93
C MET A 226 17.13 -11.73 12.49
N SER A 227 16.37 -12.43 11.64
CA SER A 227 16.74 -13.77 11.15
C SER A 227 16.80 -13.77 9.62
N MET A 228 17.80 -14.47 9.09
CA MET A 228 17.97 -14.71 7.66
C MET A 228 17.96 -16.22 7.42
N GLY A 229 16.88 -16.76 6.87
CA GLY A 229 16.76 -18.17 6.48
C GLY A 229 17.07 -18.37 5.00
N GLY A 230 17.95 -19.33 4.67
CA GLY A 230 18.31 -19.67 3.29
C GLY A 230 19.62 -20.46 3.20
N GLY A 231 19.89 -21.09 2.05
CA GLY A 231 21.08 -21.93 1.86
C GLY A 231 22.41 -21.18 1.95
N SER A 232 22.42 -19.86 1.66
CA SER A 232 23.60 -18.99 1.78
C SER A 232 23.22 -17.53 1.94
N ALA A 233 23.84 -16.83 2.91
CA ALA A 233 23.82 -15.37 3.01
C ALA A 233 25.22 -14.83 2.71
N SER A 234 25.34 -13.77 1.92
CA SER A 234 26.64 -13.17 1.57
C SER A 234 26.57 -11.65 1.59
N VAL A 235 27.53 -11.01 2.25
CA VAL A 235 27.77 -9.57 2.18
C VAL A 235 28.92 -9.35 1.21
N LYS A 236 28.65 -8.70 0.07
CA LYS A 236 29.68 -8.29 -0.90
C LYS A 236 29.83 -6.78 -0.84
N THR A 237 31.00 -6.30 -0.44
CA THR A 237 31.33 -4.87 -0.46
C THR A 237 32.14 -4.58 -1.73
N THR A 238 31.79 -3.51 -2.44
CA THR A 238 32.44 -3.13 -3.72
C THR A 238 33.05 -1.74 -3.54
N GLN A 239 34.35 -1.68 -3.19
CA GLN A 239 35.25 -0.48 -3.05
C GLN A 239 35.21 0.31 -1.71
N GLN A 240 36.27 0.89 -1.11
CA GLN A 240 37.76 0.86 -1.18
C GLN A 240 38.29 1.12 0.26
N LYS A 241 39.46 0.54 0.63
CA LYS A 241 40.18 0.71 1.93
C LYS A 241 39.32 0.47 3.19
N GLU A 242 39.27 -0.80 3.61
CA GLU A 242 38.63 -1.30 4.85
C GLU A 242 37.10 -1.36 4.81
N SER A 243 36.57 -2.40 4.16
CA SER A 243 35.19 -2.81 4.44
C SER A 243 35.12 -3.49 5.81
N LYS A 244 34.55 -2.82 6.80
CA LYS A 244 34.44 -3.32 8.17
C LYS A 244 33.04 -3.88 8.43
N ILE A 245 32.93 -5.17 8.71
CA ILE A 245 31.70 -5.77 9.27
C ILE A 245 31.86 -5.73 10.79
N VAL A 246 31.04 -4.91 11.45
CA VAL A 246 31.03 -4.80 12.92
C VAL A 246 29.81 -5.54 13.45
N VAL A 247 30.05 -6.56 14.26
CA VAL A 247 29.01 -7.25 15.05
C VAL A 247 29.23 -6.83 16.51
N GLN A 248 28.22 -6.26 17.16
CA GLN A 248 28.28 -5.84 18.56
C GLN A 248 27.10 -6.47 19.32
N GLY A 249 27.39 -7.28 20.34
CA GLY A 249 26.36 -7.96 21.13
C GLY A 249 26.82 -8.24 22.57
N PRO A 250 25.91 -8.25 23.56
CA PRO A 250 26.24 -8.41 24.98
C PRO A 250 26.60 -9.85 25.40
N THR A 251 26.31 -10.89 24.61
CA THR A 251 26.49 -12.30 25.02
C THR A 251 26.61 -13.26 23.83
N GLN A 252 27.78 -13.91 23.71
CA GLN A 252 28.07 -15.20 23.05
C GLN A 252 27.46 -15.46 21.65
N ASP A 253 28.24 -15.17 20.61
CA ASP A 253 27.94 -15.58 19.23
C ASP A 253 28.35 -17.04 19.01
N THR A 254 27.38 -17.94 18.91
CA THR A 254 27.63 -19.34 18.52
C THR A 254 27.39 -19.47 17.02
N CYS A 255 28.44 -19.37 16.21
CA CYS A 255 28.37 -19.61 14.78
C CYS A 255 28.85 -21.05 14.48
N GLY A 256 28.01 -21.88 13.87
CA GLY A 256 28.35 -23.28 13.57
C GLY A 256 29.55 -23.43 12.62
N LYS A 257 29.62 -22.58 11.58
CA LYS A 257 30.80 -22.39 10.71
C LYS A 257 30.89 -20.92 10.31
N LEU A 258 32.07 -20.33 10.46
CA LEU A 258 32.37 -18.96 10.06
C LEU A 258 33.56 -18.99 9.09
N ASP A 259 33.28 -18.79 7.81
CA ASP A 259 34.28 -18.75 6.73
C ASP A 259 34.49 -17.27 6.33
N LEU A 260 35.59 -16.67 6.81
CA LEU A 260 35.89 -15.25 6.64
C LEU A 260 37.00 -15.09 5.58
N LYS A 261 36.71 -14.31 4.52
CA LYS A 261 37.64 -14.01 3.42
C LYS A 261 38.04 -12.53 3.34
N ALA A 262 37.83 -11.76 4.39
CA ALA A 262 38.16 -10.32 4.46
C ALA A 262 38.72 -9.94 5.83
N ASP A 263 39.35 -8.76 5.91
CA ASP A 263 39.88 -8.17 7.14
C ASP A 263 38.74 -8.00 8.16
N PHE A 264 38.73 -8.87 9.18
CA PHE A 264 37.75 -8.84 10.25
C PHE A 264 38.33 -8.04 11.42
N VAL A 265 37.86 -6.80 11.59
CA VAL A 265 38.26 -5.93 12.71
C VAL A 265 37.14 -5.87 13.73
N TYR A 266 37.34 -6.57 14.86
CA TYR A 266 36.47 -6.49 16.02
C TYR A 266 37.04 -5.48 17.03
N GLU A 267 36.26 -4.46 17.39
CA GLU A 267 36.65 -3.46 18.38
C GLU A 267 35.57 -3.38 19.49
N LYS A 268 35.76 -4.09 20.62
CA LYS A 268 35.54 -3.54 21.98
C LYS A 268 35.87 -4.45 23.18
N ALA A 269 36.48 -3.77 24.17
CA ALA A 269 36.58 -3.84 25.64
C ALA A 269 36.37 -5.11 26.49
N ASP A 270 35.51 -6.07 26.17
CA ASP A 270 35.20 -7.15 27.13
C ASP A 270 35.39 -8.55 26.53
N VAL A 271 36.36 -9.26 27.10
CA VAL A 271 36.83 -10.62 26.75
C VAL A 271 35.65 -11.60 26.63
N ARG A 272 35.53 -12.31 25.49
CA ARG A 272 34.64 -13.49 25.37
C ARG A 272 35.21 -14.61 24.49
N THR A 273 35.00 -15.84 24.96
CA THR A 273 35.40 -17.12 24.35
C THR A 273 34.57 -17.44 23.10
N TRP A 274 35.23 -17.70 21.97
CA TRP A 274 34.60 -18.17 20.73
C TRP A 274 34.69 -19.70 20.65
N THR A 275 33.56 -20.39 20.49
CA THR A 275 33.54 -21.84 20.19
C THR A 275 33.18 -22.02 18.71
N ILE A 276 34.18 -22.18 17.86
CA ILE A 276 33.99 -22.42 16.42
C ILE A 276 34.27 -23.89 16.16
N ALA A 277 33.32 -24.62 15.56
CA ALA A 277 33.49 -26.06 15.32
C ALA A 277 34.57 -26.35 14.27
N ASP A 278 34.70 -25.50 13.25
CA ASP A 278 35.78 -25.49 12.25
C ASP A 278 35.97 -24.06 11.74
N ALA A 279 37.14 -23.45 11.95
CA ALA A 279 37.50 -22.14 11.40
C ALA A 279 38.62 -22.29 10.37
N LYS A 280 38.44 -21.74 9.16
CA LYS A 280 39.51 -21.60 8.17
C LYS A 280 39.73 -20.12 7.89
N LEU A 281 40.91 -19.62 8.23
CA LEU A 281 41.31 -18.25 7.97
C LEU A 281 42.35 -18.24 6.84
N HIS A 282 42.04 -17.59 5.72
CA HIS A 282 42.96 -17.47 4.58
C HIS A 282 43.25 -15.99 4.32
N ALA A 283 44.33 -15.48 4.92
CA ALA A 283 44.74 -14.10 4.80
C ALA A 283 46.27 -14.00 4.60
N PRO A 284 46.78 -12.95 3.93
CA PRO A 284 48.22 -12.71 3.79
C PRO A 284 48.93 -12.56 5.14
N GLN A 285 48.24 -12.00 6.13
CA GLN A 285 48.70 -11.84 7.51
C GLN A 285 47.54 -12.08 8.48
N VAL A 286 47.85 -12.62 9.65
CA VAL A 286 46.93 -12.79 10.77
C VAL A 286 47.63 -12.25 12.01
N SER A 287 47.11 -11.16 12.59
CA SER A 287 47.63 -10.62 13.86
C SER A 287 46.63 -10.88 14.99
N LEU A 288 47.17 -11.21 16.17
CA LEU A 288 46.42 -11.29 17.42
C LEU A 288 47.07 -10.29 18.37
N ASP A 289 46.45 -9.12 18.53
CA ASP A 289 46.88 -8.09 19.48
C ASP A 289 45.95 -8.14 20.70
N ALA A 290 46.48 -8.61 21.83
CA ALA A 290 45.71 -8.79 23.05
C ALA A 290 46.38 -8.03 24.19
N SER A 291 45.60 -7.28 24.94
CA SER A 291 46.04 -6.62 26.19
C SER A 291 46.25 -7.60 27.35
N ALA A 292 45.94 -8.89 27.15
CA ALA A 292 46.07 -9.99 28.12
C ALA A 292 46.55 -11.28 27.43
N ALA A 293 46.54 -12.41 28.14
CA ALA A 293 47.04 -13.69 27.61
C ALA A 293 46.18 -14.24 26.47
N VAL A 294 46.84 -14.65 25.38
CA VAL A 294 46.22 -15.45 24.30
C VAL A 294 46.41 -16.93 24.61
N THR A 295 45.32 -17.68 24.81
CA THR A 295 45.37 -19.13 25.07
C THR A 295 44.78 -19.91 23.90
N VAL A 296 45.52 -20.89 23.38
CA VAL A 296 45.05 -21.82 22.33
C VAL A 296 44.93 -23.21 22.94
N GLN A 297 43.71 -23.75 23.05
CA GLN A 297 43.45 -25.12 23.51
C GLN A 297 42.99 -25.97 22.31
N THR A 298 43.84 -26.91 21.88
CA THR A 298 43.55 -27.79 20.74
C THR A 298 44.20 -29.15 20.95
N GLY A 299 43.65 -30.20 20.32
CA GLY A 299 44.30 -31.52 20.28
C GLY A 299 45.60 -31.53 19.48
N MET A 300 45.74 -30.64 18.48
CA MET A 300 46.96 -30.45 17.69
C MET A 300 47.10 -28.98 17.28
N PHE A 301 48.28 -28.40 17.53
CA PHE A 301 48.64 -27.06 17.08
C PHE A 301 49.84 -27.15 16.13
N ASP A 302 49.57 -27.13 14.82
CA ASP A 302 50.59 -27.21 13.78
C ASP A 302 50.88 -25.83 13.18
N VAL A 303 52.13 -25.39 13.25
CA VAL A 303 52.61 -24.17 12.57
C VAL A 303 53.53 -24.55 11.41
N LYS A 304 53.11 -24.25 10.18
CA LYS A 304 53.91 -24.48 8.96
C LYS A 304 54.35 -23.14 8.37
N ALA A 305 55.55 -22.70 8.71
CA ALA A 305 56.16 -21.51 8.13
C ALA A 305 57.04 -21.88 6.93
N LYS A 306 56.93 -21.16 5.81
CA LYS A 306 57.79 -21.37 4.62
C LYS A 306 59.21 -20.81 4.77
N ALA A 307 59.38 -19.76 5.57
CA ALA A 307 60.66 -19.07 5.75
C ALA A 307 61.19 -19.21 7.18
N SER A 308 60.47 -18.64 8.15
CA SER A 308 60.88 -18.64 9.55
C SER A 308 59.66 -18.63 10.48
N PHE A 309 59.86 -19.18 11.68
CA PHE A 309 58.94 -19.06 12.81
C PHE A 309 59.72 -18.48 13.98
N SER A 310 59.22 -17.41 14.58
CA SER A 310 59.85 -16.74 15.72
C SER A 310 58.84 -16.53 16.84
N MET A 311 59.21 -16.91 18.06
CA MET A 311 58.50 -16.55 19.28
C MET A 311 59.41 -15.65 20.10
N LEU A 312 58.91 -14.48 20.51
CA LEU A 312 59.63 -13.50 21.30
C LEU A 312 58.87 -13.28 22.61
N GLY A 313 59.59 -13.32 23.72
CA GLY A 313 59.04 -13.11 25.06
C GLY A 313 60.14 -13.29 26.09
N GLU A 314 59.97 -12.70 27.28
CA GLU A 314 60.92 -12.86 28.38
C GLU A 314 61.04 -14.32 28.82
N THR A 315 59.94 -15.08 28.73
CA THR A 315 59.89 -16.51 29.07
C THR A 315 59.12 -17.29 28.01
N VAL A 316 59.72 -18.37 27.52
CA VAL A 316 59.06 -19.39 26.68
C VAL A 316 59.11 -20.72 27.42
N ILE A 317 57.94 -21.28 27.76
CA ILE A 317 57.81 -22.55 28.48
C ILE A 317 57.18 -23.60 27.56
N LEU A 318 57.85 -24.74 27.39
CA LEU A 318 57.32 -25.91 26.66
C LEU A 318 57.11 -27.07 27.66
N GLN A 319 55.88 -27.26 28.12
CA GLN A 319 55.50 -28.38 28.98
C GLN A 319 54.87 -29.49 28.12
N SER A 320 55.70 -30.44 27.65
CA SER A 320 55.22 -31.59 26.89
C SER A 320 55.91 -32.87 27.35
N GLY A 321 55.28 -34.02 27.07
CA GLY A 321 55.91 -35.32 27.32
C GLY A 321 57.21 -35.53 26.55
N ASN A 322 57.34 -34.95 25.34
CA ASN A 322 58.53 -35.00 24.50
C ASN A 322 58.61 -33.77 23.58
N VAL A 323 59.76 -33.07 23.56
CA VAL A 323 60.08 -32.03 22.57
C VAL A 323 61.09 -32.60 21.57
N THR A 324 60.74 -32.65 20.29
CA THR A 324 61.64 -33.10 19.22
C THR A 324 61.95 -31.95 18.28
N VAL A 325 63.24 -31.65 18.08
CA VAL A 325 63.71 -30.65 17.10
C VAL A 325 64.47 -31.38 16.00
N LYS A 326 63.98 -31.30 14.77
CA LYS A 326 64.68 -31.81 13.58
C LYS A 326 65.23 -30.63 12.80
N SER A 327 66.51 -30.33 13.00
CA SER A 327 67.20 -29.21 12.36
C SER A 327 68.63 -29.60 11.99
N GLY A 328 69.18 -28.99 10.92
CA GLY A 328 70.60 -29.10 10.60
C GLY A 328 71.51 -28.44 11.64
N GLN A 329 71.00 -27.44 12.37
CA GLN A 329 71.68 -26.79 13.50
C GLN A 329 70.67 -26.32 14.55
N VAL A 330 70.99 -26.54 15.82
CA VAL A 330 70.25 -25.99 16.97
C VAL A 330 71.22 -25.18 17.80
N SER A 331 70.94 -23.89 17.97
CA SER A 331 71.77 -22.97 18.74
C SER A 331 70.94 -22.30 19.83
N PHE A 332 71.46 -22.29 21.05
CA PHE A 332 70.89 -21.60 22.19
C PHE A 332 71.80 -20.44 22.54
N ASN A 333 71.37 -19.22 22.23
CA ASN A 333 72.17 -18.01 22.47
C ASN A 333 71.46 -17.15 23.52
N SER A 334 72.12 -16.91 24.65
CA SER A 334 71.68 -15.91 25.64
C SER A 334 72.31 -14.55 25.31
N LYS A 335 71.51 -13.48 25.23
CA LYS A 335 72.06 -12.13 25.37
C LYS A 335 72.44 -11.94 26.83
N THR A 336 73.71 -12.04 27.15
CA THR A 336 74.23 -11.60 28.44
C THR A 336 74.99 -10.31 28.22
N GLU A 337 74.64 -9.25 28.94
CA GLU A 337 75.53 -8.10 29.12
C GLU A 337 76.90 -8.61 29.62
N PRO A 338 78.00 -7.96 29.22
CA PRO A 338 79.33 -8.40 29.58
C PRO A 338 79.47 -8.45 31.12
N PRO A 339 80.05 -9.53 31.68
CA PRO A 339 80.18 -9.67 33.12
C PRO A 339 81.03 -8.54 33.70
N PRO A 340 80.67 -7.99 34.88
CA PRO A 340 81.53 -7.03 35.57
C PRO A 340 82.71 -7.77 36.18
N GLY A 341 83.76 -8.00 35.39
CA GLY A 341 85.08 -8.42 35.87
C GLY A 341 85.52 -9.84 35.46
N PRO A 342 86.85 -10.09 35.45
CA PRO A 342 87.45 -11.34 35.01
C PRO A 342 87.22 -12.44 36.04
N GLY A 343 86.38 -13.43 35.70
CA GLY A 343 86.20 -14.64 36.51
C GLY A 343 84.80 -15.26 36.50
N VAL A 344 83.79 -14.59 35.95
CA VAL A 344 82.42 -15.14 35.91
C VAL A 344 82.11 -15.73 34.53
N SER A 345 82.17 -17.05 34.41
CA SER A 345 81.65 -17.75 33.24
C SER A 345 80.12 -17.80 33.32
N ASN A 346 79.43 -17.21 32.35
CA ASN A 346 77.98 -17.40 32.20
C ASN A 346 77.72 -18.86 31.82
N LYS A 347 77.34 -19.68 32.79
CA LYS A 347 76.96 -21.07 32.55
C LYS A 347 75.54 -21.09 31.99
N LEU A 348 75.40 -21.59 30.76
CA LEU A 348 74.14 -22.15 30.29
C LEU A 348 73.82 -23.34 31.21
N ALA A 349 72.98 -23.12 32.22
CA ALA A 349 72.65 -24.15 33.21
C ALA A 349 71.61 -25.11 32.63
N VAL A 350 72.05 -26.06 31.81
CA VAL A 350 71.24 -27.23 31.46
C VAL A 350 71.23 -28.15 32.68
N LYS A 351 70.21 -28.04 33.55
CA LYS A 351 70.00 -29.02 34.62
C LYS A 351 69.76 -30.39 33.95
N ALA A 352 70.55 -31.38 34.35
CA ALA A 352 70.61 -32.71 33.76
C ALA A 352 69.23 -33.30 33.39
N PHE A 353 69.07 -33.62 32.11
CA PHE A 353 68.00 -34.47 31.59
C PHE A 353 68.01 -35.82 32.35
N ARG A 354 66.94 -36.14 33.08
CA ARG A 354 66.76 -37.48 33.69
C ARG A 354 66.12 -38.51 32.73
N GLY A 355 65.87 -38.13 31.48
CA GLY A 355 65.50 -39.05 30.39
C GLY A 355 66.51 -38.91 29.25
N GLY A 356 67.14 -40.01 28.82
CA GLY A 356 68.29 -39.99 27.94
C GLY A 356 68.10 -39.19 26.64
N MET A 357 69.08 -38.34 26.31
CA MET A 357 69.23 -37.72 25.00
C MET A 357 69.65 -38.81 24.00
N LYS A 358 68.71 -39.35 23.23
CA LYS A 358 69.04 -40.19 22.06
C LYS A 358 69.27 -39.27 20.86
N VAL A 359 70.53 -39.09 20.50
CA VAL A 359 70.91 -38.53 19.19
C VAL A 359 70.71 -39.64 18.16
N GLY A 360 69.63 -39.58 17.39
CA GLY A 360 69.46 -40.44 16.22
C GLY A 360 70.44 -39.99 15.14
N GLY A 361 71.38 -40.85 14.77
CA GLY A 361 72.24 -40.65 13.59
C GLY A 361 71.41 -40.62 12.30
N ILE A 362 71.99 -39.94 11.31
CA ILE A 362 71.44 -39.55 9.99
C ILE A 362 70.59 -40.65 9.34
#